data_AF-A0A4Q3C405-F1
#
_entry.id   AF-A0A4Q3C405-F1
#
_cell.length_a   1.000
_cell.length_b   1.000
_cell.length_c   1.000
_cell.angle_alpha   90.00
_cell.angle_beta   90.00
_cell.angle_gamma   90.00
#
_symmetry.space_group_name_H-M   'P 1'
#
loop_
_entity.id
_entity.type
_entity.pdbx_description
1 polymer ?
#
loop_
_entity_poly.entity_id
_entity_poly.type
_entity_poly.pdbx_seq_one_letter_code
_entity_poly.pdbx_strand_id
1 'polypeptide(L)'
;MNVIGAVDQVTAKAIEGKPAVNLTQALQGTSPNLIIQQTSNEPGAYQTINIRGVSTFGNNNPLVVIDGITGGDLNLLNPNDIESVSVLKDAGSAAIYGSRSSNGVILVTTKKGSKSTGATLTYNGQAGIQVPRVGYKPVHSYENAMLRNEAVVNAGLTPIYSPEQIRQFQQEGDHKWFLDEILQNAAQQNHNLSLSGGNATSTYLISAGVLDQRSNLVGPDYGLRRYNYRMNLTSDFGKLKVTGILAYSRTEIKEHSFNTGTLIVDAGRTPTYYPIKDADGNYLTNDVLAEFNPLGILEKGGYRKRDNDNVFGNLTAELNVTKDFKLKGVFGGTLLSNHMFGRVTQVNFLPKGSY
;
A
#
# COMPACT_ATOMS: atom_id res chain seq x y z
N MET A 1 9.89 28.63 10.75
CA MET A 1 8.79 29.29 10.02
C MET A 1 7.85 29.89 11.04
N ASN A 2 7.50 31.18 10.94
CA ASN A 2 6.35 31.72 11.65
C ASN A 2 5.12 31.37 10.81
N VAL A 3 4.42 30.31 11.18
CA VAL A 3 3.16 29.92 10.54
C VAL A 3 2.03 30.28 11.50
N ILE A 4 1.05 31.03 11.02
CA ILE A 4 -0.21 31.28 11.74
C ILE A 4 -1.18 30.19 11.27
N GLY A 5 -1.37 29.15 12.09
CA GLY A 5 -2.27 28.04 11.78
C GLY A 5 -1.82 26.68 12.31
N ALA A 6 -2.69 25.69 12.23
CA ALA A 6 -2.43 24.29 12.58
C ALA A 6 -1.71 23.56 11.43
N VAL A 7 -0.41 23.82 11.32
CA VAL A 7 0.49 23.15 10.38
C VAL A 7 1.41 22.21 11.14
N ASP A 8 1.46 20.97 10.69
CA ASP A 8 2.31 19.95 11.26
C ASP A 8 3.36 19.51 10.25
N GLN A 9 4.63 19.53 10.63
CA GLN A 9 5.75 19.27 9.74
C GLN A 9 6.48 18.00 10.14
N VAL A 10 6.39 16.98 9.30
CA VAL A 10 7.14 15.73 9.41
C VAL A 10 8.43 15.88 8.60
N THR A 11 9.57 15.86 9.27
CA THR A 11 10.89 15.97 8.62
C THR A 11 11.40 14.61 8.14
N ALA A 12 12.36 14.62 7.21
CA ALA A 12 13.00 13.40 6.70
C ALA A 12 13.45 12.44 7.83
N LYS A 13 14.00 12.96 8.94
CA LYS A 13 14.45 12.14 10.07
C LYS A 13 13.35 11.28 10.73
N ALA A 14 12.09 11.72 10.68
CA ALA A 14 10.96 10.95 11.21
C ALA A 14 10.46 9.85 10.25
N ILE A 15 10.90 9.93 8.99
CA ILE A 15 10.59 8.98 7.91
C ILE A 15 11.75 8.00 7.71
N GLU A 16 12.98 8.50 7.79
CA GLU A 16 14.22 7.74 7.70
C GLU A 16 14.30 6.73 8.85
N GLY A 17 14.56 5.46 8.50
CA GLY A 17 14.62 4.35 9.46
C GLY A 17 13.31 3.58 9.63
N LYS A 18 12.18 4.06 9.07
CA LYS A 18 10.97 3.23 8.97
C LYS A 18 11.07 2.30 7.76
N PRO A 19 10.77 1.00 7.90
CA PRO A 19 10.68 0.06 6.78
C PRO A 19 9.35 0.24 6.03
N ALA A 20 9.04 1.47 5.64
CA ALA A 20 7.84 1.81 4.88
C ALA A 20 8.15 1.77 3.38
N VAL A 21 7.33 1.04 2.63
CA VAL A 21 7.54 0.84 1.18
C VAL A 21 6.97 2.00 0.34
N ASN A 22 6.19 2.88 0.96
CA ASN A 22 5.67 4.11 0.36
C ASN A 22 5.55 5.23 1.40
N LEU A 23 5.41 6.48 0.93
CA LEU A 23 5.35 7.65 1.79
C LEU A 23 4.11 7.65 2.70
N THR A 24 2.97 7.17 2.21
CA THR A 24 1.72 7.10 2.98
C THR A 24 1.89 6.25 4.24
N GLN A 25 2.51 5.07 4.15
CA GLN A 25 2.80 4.22 5.30
C GLN A 25 3.83 4.86 6.25
N ALA A 26 4.85 5.54 5.70
CA ALA A 26 5.84 6.25 6.52
C ALA A 26 5.20 7.34 7.41
N LEU A 27 4.16 8.01 6.87
CA LEU A 27 3.40 9.04 7.56
C LEU A 27 2.39 8.49 8.58
N GLN A 28 2.14 7.18 8.59
CA GLN A 28 1.21 6.59 9.53
C GLN A 28 1.72 6.80 10.97
N GLY A 29 0.87 7.44 11.78
CA GLY A 29 1.17 7.74 13.18
C GLY A 29 2.23 8.82 13.42
N THR A 30 2.72 9.52 12.39
CA THR A 30 3.71 10.62 12.58
C THR A 30 3.07 11.97 12.84
N SER A 31 1.81 12.15 12.43
CA SER A 31 1.08 13.41 12.53
C SER A 31 -0.23 13.21 13.30
N PRO A 32 -0.51 13.98 14.37
CA PRO A 32 -1.78 13.89 15.09
C PRO A 32 -2.97 14.21 14.17
N ASN A 33 -4.06 13.46 14.30
CA ASN A 33 -5.27 13.61 13.49
C ASN A 33 -5.06 13.42 11.97
N LEU A 34 -3.96 12.80 11.56
CA LEU A 34 -3.79 12.22 10.22
C LEU A 34 -4.12 10.72 10.32
N ILE A 35 -5.28 10.35 9.80
CA ILE A 35 -5.78 8.97 9.84
C ILE A 35 -5.47 8.33 8.49
N ILE A 36 -4.58 7.34 8.52
CA ILE A 36 -4.22 6.54 7.34
C ILE A 36 -4.67 5.12 7.60
N GLN A 37 -5.60 4.63 6.79
CA GLN A 37 -6.19 3.31 6.89
C GLN A 37 -5.92 2.52 5.61
N GLN A 38 -5.33 1.34 5.78
CA GLN A 38 -5.15 0.40 4.68
C GLN A 38 -6.44 -0.41 4.49
N THR A 39 -6.92 -0.52 3.24
CA THR A 39 -8.20 -1.19 2.96
C THR A 39 -8.05 -2.70 2.77
N SER A 40 -6.86 -3.18 2.39
CA SER A 40 -6.54 -4.61 2.32
C SER A 40 -5.05 -4.85 2.57
N ASN A 41 -4.69 -6.07 2.99
CA ASN A 41 -3.30 -6.46 3.22
C ASN A 41 -2.55 -6.85 1.93
N GLU A 42 -3.11 -6.58 0.76
CA GLU A 42 -2.46 -6.87 -0.51
C GLU A 42 -1.35 -5.86 -0.82
N PRO A 43 -0.22 -6.30 -1.39
CA PRO A 43 0.80 -5.39 -1.88
C PRO A 43 0.22 -4.39 -2.89
N GLY A 44 0.44 -3.10 -2.64
CA GLY A 44 -0.07 -2.03 -3.50
C GLY A 44 -1.52 -1.65 -3.30
N ALA A 45 -2.20 -2.20 -2.28
CA ALA A 45 -3.53 -1.75 -1.89
C ALA A 45 -3.54 -0.24 -1.60
N TYR A 46 -4.57 0.44 -2.10
CA TYR A 46 -4.77 1.86 -1.81
C TYR A 46 -5.03 2.08 -0.32
N GLN A 47 -4.46 3.14 0.24
CA GLN A 47 -4.74 3.59 1.60
C GLN A 47 -5.68 4.79 1.55
N THR A 48 -6.68 4.79 2.44
CA THR A 48 -7.53 5.96 2.67
C THR A 48 -6.81 6.91 3.62
N ILE A 49 -6.73 8.20 3.25
CA ILE A 49 -6.11 9.23 4.06
C ILE A 49 -7.17 10.26 4.43
N ASN A 50 -7.33 10.55 5.72
CA ASN A 50 -8.23 11.58 6.22
C ASN A 50 -7.51 12.50 7.21
N ILE A 51 -7.79 13.79 7.15
CA ILE A 51 -7.28 14.79 8.10
C ILE A 51 -8.45 15.24 8.97
N ARG A 52 -8.36 15.03 10.29
CA ARG A 52 -9.41 15.35 11.29
C ARG A 52 -10.73 14.60 11.07
N GLY A 53 -10.65 13.35 10.59
CA GLY A 53 -11.82 12.50 10.38
C GLY A 53 -12.58 12.81 9.10
N VAL A 54 -13.82 12.35 9.02
CA VAL A 54 -14.68 12.46 7.83
C VAL A 54 -15.51 13.74 7.94
N SER A 55 -15.29 14.69 7.04
CA SER A 55 -15.95 16.01 7.03
C SER A 55 -17.11 16.11 6.02
N THR A 56 -17.18 15.21 5.05
CA THR A 56 -18.19 15.20 3.99
C THR A 56 -18.73 13.79 3.73
N PHE A 57 -19.94 13.70 3.17
CA PHE A 57 -20.54 12.41 2.78
C PHE A 57 -20.00 11.85 1.46
N GLY A 58 -19.12 12.59 0.78
CA GLY A 58 -18.54 12.23 -0.52
C GLY A 58 -17.05 11.87 -0.41
N ASN A 59 -16.23 12.49 -1.25
CA ASN A 59 -14.79 12.28 -1.25
C ASN A 59 -14.11 13.11 -0.14
N ASN A 60 -13.47 12.41 0.80
CA ASN A 60 -12.79 13.01 1.95
C ASN A 60 -11.26 13.04 1.82
N ASN A 61 -10.70 12.61 0.69
CA ASN A 61 -9.26 12.60 0.51
C ASN A 61 -8.70 14.03 0.51
N PRO A 62 -7.57 14.28 1.20
CA PRO A 62 -6.90 15.58 1.20
C PRO A 62 -6.27 15.87 -0.16
N LEU A 63 -6.04 17.15 -0.44
CA LEU A 63 -5.28 17.54 -1.62
C LEU A 63 -3.79 17.25 -1.39
N VAL A 64 -3.19 16.50 -2.30
CA VAL A 64 -1.75 16.26 -2.31
C VAL A 64 -1.06 17.25 -3.25
N VAL A 65 -0.03 17.92 -2.73
CA VAL A 65 0.79 18.89 -3.46
C VAL A 65 2.24 18.44 -3.38
N ILE A 66 2.87 18.20 -4.53
CA ILE A 66 4.27 17.75 -4.60
C ILE A 66 5.08 18.85 -5.28
N ASP A 67 6.05 19.41 -4.57
CA ASP A 67 6.92 20.48 -5.08
C ASP A 67 6.14 21.67 -5.70
N GLY A 68 4.96 21.95 -5.14
CA GLY A 68 4.08 23.04 -5.57
C GLY A 68 3.05 22.69 -6.65
N ILE A 69 3.03 21.47 -7.18
CA ILE A 69 2.02 21.02 -8.14
C ILE A 69 0.97 20.14 -7.45
N THR A 70 -0.30 20.44 -7.70
CA THR A 70 -1.44 19.68 -7.17
C THR A 70 -1.70 18.40 -7.97
N GLY A 71 -2.17 17.35 -7.30
CA GLY A 71 -2.67 16.14 -7.97
C GLY A 71 -1.66 15.00 -8.10
N GLY A 72 -0.63 15.00 -7.28
CA GLY A 72 0.29 13.87 -7.15
C GLY A 72 -0.26 12.74 -6.28
N ASP A 73 0.27 11.53 -6.45
CA ASP A 73 -0.05 10.37 -5.62
C ASP A 73 1.10 10.08 -4.64
N LEU A 74 0.80 10.13 -3.33
CA LEU A 74 1.77 9.84 -2.26
C LEU A 74 2.27 8.40 -2.31
N ASN A 75 1.46 7.47 -2.81
CA ASN A 75 1.81 6.06 -2.86
C ASN A 75 2.93 5.81 -3.86
N LEU A 76 3.09 6.63 -4.88
CA LEU A 76 4.13 6.51 -5.90
C LEU A 76 5.45 7.17 -5.48
N LEU A 77 5.48 7.90 -4.38
CA LEU A 77 6.67 8.59 -3.91
C LEU A 77 7.58 7.65 -3.11
N ASN A 78 8.87 7.68 -3.47
CA ASN A 78 9.91 7.03 -2.71
C ASN A 78 10.22 7.86 -1.44
N PRO A 79 10.06 7.30 -0.23
CA PRO A 79 10.34 8.02 1.02
C PRO A 79 11.77 8.57 1.11
N ASN A 80 12.75 7.91 0.48
CA ASN A 80 14.15 8.32 0.52
C ASN A 80 14.43 9.65 -0.18
N ASP A 81 13.54 10.07 -1.09
CA ASP A 81 13.67 11.30 -1.88
C ASP A 81 12.93 12.48 -1.20
N ILE A 82 12.31 12.27 -0.04
CA ILE A 82 11.49 13.27 0.65
C ILE A 82 12.35 14.07 1.63
N GLU A 83 12.28 15.40 1.54
CA GLU A 83 12.90 16.30 2.50
C GLU A 83 11.96 16.57 3.68
N SER A 84 10.70 16.86 3.37
CA SER A 84 9.67 17.08 4.39
C SER A 84 8.26 16.87 3.85
N VAL A 85 7.36 16.55 4.76
CA VAL A 85 5.91 16.55 4.53
C VAL A 85 5.27 17.51 5.51
N SER A 86 4.52 18.49 5.00
CA SER A 86 3.73 19.41 5.80
C SER A 86 2.26 19.10 5.63
N VAL A 87 1.57 18.85 6.75
CA VAL A 87 0.13 18.58 6.80
C VAL A 87 -0.56 19.87 7.23
N LEU A 88 -1.26 20.51 6.29
CA LEU A 88 -2.05 21.72 6.53
C LEU A 88 -3.46 21.28 6.95
N LYS A 89 -3.77 21.47 8.24
CA LYS A 89 -4.99 20.92 8.86
C LYS A 89 -6.12 21.93 8.97
N ASP A 90 -5.82 23.22 8.79
CA ASP A 90 -6.81 24.28 8.88
C ASP A 90 -7.10 24.93 7.52
N ALA A 91 -8.28 25.52 7.42
CA ALA A 91 -8.72 26.21 6.22
C ALA A 91 -7.87 27.45 5.91
N GLY A 92 -7.30 28.10 6.93
CA GLY A 92 -6.50 29.32 6.76
C GLY A 92 -5.14 29.08 6.08
N SER A 93 -4.36 28.11 6.55
CA SER A 93 -3.08 27.71 5.95
C SER A 93 -3.27 27.01 4.61
N ALA A 94 -4.39 26.32 4.42
CA ALA A 94 -4.70 25.60 3.20
C ALA A 94 -5.47 26.44 2.16
N ALA A 95 -5.95 27.65 2.51
CA ALA A 95 -6.77 28.51 1.66
C ALA A 95 -6.09 28.87 0.32
N ILE A 96 -4.76 28.94 0.32
CA ILE A 96 -3.97 29.23 -0.88
C ILE A 96 -4.18 28.20 -2.00
N TYR A 97 -4.67 27.00 -1.68
CA TYR A 97 -4.96 25.93 -2.63
C TYR A 97 -6.45 25.86 -3.05
N GLY A 98 -7.27 26.82 -2.63
CA GLY A 98 -8.65 26.98 -3.07
C GLY A 98 -9.62 25.92 -2.53
N SER A 99 -10.77 25.73 -3.19
CA SER A 99 -11.86 24.86 -2.70
C SER A 99 -11.45 23.39 -2.52
N ARG A 100 -10.41 22.93 -3.22
CA ARG A 100 -9.88 21.55 -3.11
C ARG A 100 -9.18 21.28 -1.77
N SER A 101 -8.91 22.30 -0.97
CA SER A 101 -8.26 22.17 0.33
C SER A 101 -9.23 22.01 1.51
N SER A 102 -10.53 21.88 1.25
CA SER A 102 -11.57 21.72 2.29
C SER A 102 -11.32 20.52 3.22
N ASN A 103 -10.66 19.48 2.69
CA ASN A 103 -10.30 18.26 3.43
C ASN A 103 -8.84 18.29 3.95
N GLY A 104 -8.20 19.47 3.93
CA GLY A 104 -6.79 19.65 4.25
C GLY A 104 -5.85 19.40 3.07
N VAL A 105 -4.56 19.72 3.27
CA VAL A 105 -3.52 19.61 2.23
C VAL A 105 -2.31 18.89 2.80
N ILE A 106 -1.77 17.95 2.02
CA ILE A 106 -0.48 17.31 2.28
C ILE A 106 0.52 17.87 1.28
N LEU A 107 1.42 18.72 1.77
CA LEU A 107 2.49 19.32 0.98
C LEU A 107 3.76 18.50 1.15
N VAL A 108 4.24 17.94 0.05
CA VAL A 108 5.48 17.18 -0.03
C VAL A 108 6.55 18.03 -0.68
N THR A 109 7.70 18.14 -0.01
CA THR A 109 8.92 18.74 -0.55
C THR A 109 9.95 17.66 -0.77
N THR A 110 10.49 17.58 -1.99
CA THR A 110 11.53 16.60 -2.31
C THR A 110 12.93 17.16 -2.12
N LYS A 111 13.89 16.27 -1.83
CA LYS A 111 15.30 16.60 -1.62
C LYS A 111 15.87 17.30 -2.85
N LYS A 112 16.81 18.22 -2.62
CA LYS A 112 17.51 19.01 -3.65
C LYS A 112 19.00 18.93 -3.43
N GLY A 113 19.77 19.17 -4.50
CA GLY A 113 21.21 19.35 -4.37
C GLY A 113 21.56 20.65 -3.64
N SER A 114 22.74 20.65 -3.01
CA SER A 114 23.30 21.82 -2.34
C SER A 114 24.30 22.55 -3.22
N LYS A 115 24.31 23.88 -3.13
CA LYS A 115 25.29 24.70 -3.87
C LYS A 115 26.69 24.48 -3.34
N SER A 116 27.68 24.65 -4.22
CA SER A 116 29.11 24.57 -3.91
C SER A 116 29.48 23.29 -3.14
N THR A 117 28.78 22.18 -3.43
CA THR A 117 28.97 20.89 -2.79
C THR A 117 29.35 19.89 -3.87
N GLY A 118 30.43 19.13 -3.63
CA GLY A 118 30.83 18.04 -4.52
C GLY A 118 29.74 17.00 -4.71
N ALA A 119 29.88 16.18 -5.75
CA ALA A 119 28.95 15.10 -6.01
C ALA A 119 28.91 14.12 -4.83
N THR A 120 27.74 13.96 -4.23
CA THR A 120 27.49 13.03 -3.13
C THR A 120 26.61 11.90 -3.65
N LEU A 121 27.16 10.69 -3.63
CA LEU A 121 26.45 9.46 -3.95
C LEU A 121 25.96 8.81 -2.65
N THR A 122 24.68 8.48 -2.59
CA THR A 122 24.07 7.79 -1.45
C THR A 122 23.32 6.57 -1.94
N TYR A 123 23.57 5.44 -1.29
CA TYR A 123 22.87 4.19 -1.53
C TYR A 123 22.16 3.75 -0.24
N ASN A 124 20.88 3.41 -0.36
CA ASN A 124 20.08 2.86 0.72
C ASN A 124 19.52 1.52 0.27
N GLY A 125 19.84 0.45 1.00
CA GLY A 125 19.32 -0.89 0.77
C GLY A 125 18.60 -1.38 2.01
N GLN A 126 17.43 -1.98 1.83
CA GLN A 126 16.64 -2.59 2.88
C GLN A 126 16.14 -3.95 2.38
N ALA A 127 16.19 -4.96 3.24
CA ALA A 127 15.61 -6.28 2.98
C ALA A 127 14.92 -6.76 4.24
N GLY A 128 13.83 -7.50 4.09
CA GLY A 128 13.07 -8.03 5.21
C GLY A 128 12.10 -9.12 4.81
N ILE A 129 11.51 -9.75 5.81
CA ILE A 129 10.47 -10.76 5.64
C ILE A 129 9.23 -10.27 6.38
N GLN A 130 8.12 -10.15 5.66
CA GLN A 130 6.82 -9.85 6.19
C GLN A 130 6.18 -11.15 6.66
N VAL A 131 5.98 -11.28 7.97
CA VAL A 131 5.36 -12.44 8.61
C VAL A 131 3.92 -12.08 8.97
N PRO A 132 2.89 -12.73 8.38
CA PRO A 132 1.51 -12.47 8.75
C PRO A 132 1.26 -12.93 10.18
N ARG A 133 0.59 -12.10 10.99
CA ARG A 133 0.22 -12.40 12.38
C ARG A 133 -1.29 -12.35 12.53
N VAL A 134 -1.90 -13.50 12.78
CA VAL A 134 -3.34 -13.61 13.05
C VAL A 134 -3.57 -13.60 14.56
N GLY A 135 -4.39 -12.67 15.04
CA GLY A 135 -4.63 -12.44 16.47
C GLY A 135 -5.60 -13.40 17.15
N TYR A 136 -6.17 -14.33 16.40
CA TYR A 136 -7.09 -15.36 16.89
C TYR A 136 -6.63 -16.73 16.40
N LYS A 137 -7.12 -17.79 17.06
CA LYS A 137 -6.85 -19.18 16.69
C LYS A 137 -8.18 -19.95 16.67
N PRO A 138 -8.33 -20.95 15.79
CA PRO A 138 -9.47 -21.84 15.87
C PRO A 138 -9.41 -22.64 17.17
N VAL A 139 -10.58 -23.01 17.69
CA VAL A 139 -10.70 -24.05 18.73
C VAL A 139 -10.40 -25.41 18.13
N HIS A 140 -10.12 -26.41 18.98
CA HIS A 140 -9.89 -27.77 18.51
C HIS A 140 -11.13 -28.34 17.81
N SER A 141 -10.91 -29.32 16.93
CA SER A 141 -11.93 -29.94 16.08
C SER A 141 -13.13 -30.48 16.87
N TYR A 142 -12.85 -31.23 17.93
CA TYR A 142 -13.88 -31.80 18.81
C TYR A 142 -14.62 -30.70 19.60
N GLU A 143 -13.93 -29.63 20.02
CA GLU A 143 -14.52 -28.48 20.72
C GLU A 143 -15.43 -27.71 19.79
N ASN A 144 -15.02 -27.50 18.54
CA ASN A 144 -15.85 -26.85 17.53
C ASN A 144 -17.17 -27.61 17.31
N ALA A 145 -17.10 -28.94 17.17
CA ALA A 145 -18.26 -29.80 17.00
C ALA A 145 -19.19 -29.76 18.23
N MET A 146 -18.61 -29.78 19.44
CA MET A 146 -19.36 -29.65 20.69
C MET A 146 -20.06 -28.30 20.82
N LEU A 147 -19.35 -27.19 20.52
CA LEU A 147 -19.91 -25.84 20.57
C LEU A 147 -20.99 -25.63 19.51
N ARG A 148 -20.84 -26.21 18.31
CA ARG A 148 -21.88 -26.22 17.27
C ARG A 148 -23.13 -26.96 17.76
N ASN A 149 -22.97 -28.12 18.39
CA ASN A 149 -24.08 -28.86 18.99
C ASN A 149 -24.78 -28.06 20.09
N GLU A 150 -24.02 -27.45 20.99
CA GLU A 150 -24.57 -26.60 22.06
C GLU A 150 -25.39 -25.44 21.48
N ALA A 151 -24.88 -24.77 20.45
CA ALA A 151 -25.57 -23.68 19.78
C ALA A 151 -26.90 -24.11 19.16
N VAL A 152 -26.96 -25.26 18.45
CA VAL A 152 -28.21 -25.74 17.84
C VAL A 152 -29.21 -26.26 18.87
N VAL A 153 -28.74 -26.92 19.93
CA VAL A 153 -29.60 -27.39 21.03
C VAL A 153 -30.22 -26.22 21.78
N ASN A 154 -29.44 -25.16 22.05
CA ASN A 154 -29.95 -23.93 22.64
C ASN A 154 -30.98 -23.22 21.74
N ALA A 155 -30.94 -23.45 20.42
CA ALA A 155 -31.95 -23.01 19.47
C ALA A 155 -33.16 -23.96 19.33
N GLY A 156 -33.22 -25.04 20.13
CA GLY A 156 -34.30 -26.04 20.08
C GLY A 156 -34.20 -27.04 18.92
N LEU A 157 -33.05 -27.11 18.24
CA LEU A 157 -32.78 -28.01 17.13
C LEU A 157 -32.04 -29.26 17.61
N THR A 158 -32.04 -30.30 16.76
CA THR A 158 -31.31 -31.54 17.01
C THR A 158 -29.80 -31.33 16.83
N PRO A 159 -28.93 -31.96 17.65
CA PRO A 159 -27.48 -31.91 17.47
C PRO A 159 -27.05 -32.31 16.05
N ILE A 160 -26.05 -31.59 15.50
CA ILE A 160 -25.47 -31.86 14.18
C ILE A 160 -24.54 -33.08 14.22
N TYR A 161 -23.74 -33.19 15.29
CA TYR A 161 -22.72 -34.23 15.45
C TYR A 161 -23.11 -35.24 16.53
N SER A 162 -22.92 -36.54 16.27
CA SER A 162 -23.12 -37.56 17.30
C SER A 162 -21.96 -37.59 18.31
N PRO A 163 -22.17 -38.14 19.53
CA PRO A 163 -21.07 -38.35 20.48
C PRO A 163 -19.92 -39.18 19.91
N GLU A 164 -20.20 -40.14 19.03
CA GLU A 164 -19.20 -40.97 18.33
C GLU A 164 -18.35 -40.11 17.38
N GLN A 165 -18.97 -39.21 16.60
CA GLN A 165 -18.26 -38.30 15.70
C GLN A 165 -17.36 -37.33 16.44
N ILE A 166 -17.83 -36.78 17.57
CA ILE A 166 -17.01 -35.89 18.42
C ILE A 166 -15.79 -36.65 18.97
N ARG A 167 -15.98 -37.91 19.42
CA ARG A 167 -14.85 -38.77 19.86
C ARG A 167 -13.90 -39.07 18.71
N GLN A 168 -14.41 -39.26 17.49
CA GLN A 168 -13.57 -39.45 16.31
C GLN A 168 -12.71 -38.22 16.03
N PHE A 169 -13.28 -37.01 16.02
CA PHE A 169 -12.50 -35.77 15.88
C PHE A 169 -11.45 -35.60 16.98
N GLN A 170 -11.76 -36.03 18.20
CA GLN A 170 -10.79 -36.01 19.30
C GLN A 170 -9.63 -36.99 19.08
N GLN A 171 -9.90 -38.16 18.48
CA GLN A 171 -8.88 -39.18 18.19
C GLN A 171 -8.03 -38.84 16.96
N GLU A 172 -8.64 -38.32 15.90
CA GLU A 172 -7.96 -37.90 14.67
C GLU A 172 -7.11 -36.64 14.88
N GLY A 173 -7.54 -35.77 15.80
CA GLY A 173 -6.89 -34.50 16.07
C GLY A 173 -7.24 -33.44 15.02
N ASP A 174 -6.54 -32.30 15.08
CA ASP A 174 -6.78 -31.20 14.16
C ASP A 174 -6.06 -31.38 12.83
N HIS A 175 -6.78 -31.14 11.74
CA HIS A 175 -6.13 -30.78 10.49
C HIS A 175 -5.59 -29.36 10.57
N LYS A 176 -4.70 -29.03 9.61
CA LYS A 176 -4.15 -27.69 9.49
C LYS A 176 -5.26 -26.67 9.31
N TRP A 177 -5.14 -25.54 10.01
CA TRP A 177 -6.07 -24.45 9.84
C TRP A 177 -5.94 -23.85 8.44
N PHE A 178 -7.07 -23.73 7.74
CA PHE A 178 -7.11 -23.27 6.36
C PHE A 178 -6.42 -21.91 6.17
N LEU A 179 -6.61 -20.98 7.12
CA LEU A 179 -6.00 -19.65 7.03
C LEU A 179 -4.47 -19.70 7.00
N ASP A 180 -3.85 -20.62 7.75
CA ASP A 180 -2.39 -20.79 7.75
C ASP A 180 -1.87 -21.30 6.40
N GLU A 181 -2.68 -22.07 5.67
CA GLU A 181 -2.27 -22.65 4.38
C GLU A 181 -2.43 -21.68 3.21
N ILE A 182 -3.25 -20.63 3.35
CA ILE A 182 -3.34 -19.56 2.34
C ILE A 182 -2.36 -18.42 2.58
N LEU A 183 -1.73 -18.38 3.75
CA LEU A 183 -0.77 -17.37 4.15
C LEU A 183 0.66 -17.89 4.06
N GLN A 184 1.60 -17.00 3.71
CA GLN A 184 3.02 -17.29 3.66
C GLN A 184 3.84 -16.08 4.10
N ASN A 185 5.08 -16.37 4.52
CA ASN A 185 6.08 -15.34 4.71
C ASN A 185 6.45 -14.72 3.36
N ALA A 186 6.50 -13.39 3.30
CA ALA A 186 6.77 -12.68 2.06
C ALA A 186 8.08 -11.89 2.17
N ALA A 187 9.02 -12.15 1.27
CA ALA A 187 10.22 -11.34 1.19
C ALA A 187 9.89 -9.94 0.63
N GLN A 188 10.55 -8.92 1.17
CA GLN A 188 10.52 -7.56 0.66
C GLN A 188 11.93 -7.00 0.58
N GLN A 189 12.20 -6.23 -0.47
CA GLN A 189 13.47 -5.54 -0.66
C GLN A 189 13.24 -4.17 -1.29
N ASN A 190 14.06 -3.20 -0.89
CA ASN A 190 14.03 -1.84 -1.40
C ASN A 190 15.47 -1.36 -1.60
N HIS A 191 15.76 -0.86 -2.79
CA HIS A 191 17.06 -0.31 -3.15
C HIS A 191 16.85 1.10 -3.70
N ASN A 192 17.57 2.07 -3.17
CA ASN A 192 17.56 3.44 -3.66
C ASN A 192 18.98 3.94 -3.85
N LEU A 193 19.25 4.49 -5.02
CA LEU A 193 20.49 5.17 -5.35
C LEU A 193 20.18 6.62 -5.66
N SER A 194 20.89 7.55 -5.02
CA SER A 194 20.73 8.98 -5.27
C SER A 194 22.07 9.67 -5.42
N LEU A 195 22.20 10.49 -6.44
CA LEU A 195 23.33 11.36 -6.69
C LEU A 195 22.88 12.81 -6.56
N SER A 196 23.54 13.60 -5.74
CA SER A 196 23.22 15.01 -5.56
C SER A 196 24.46 15.88 -5.44
N GLY A 197 24.34 17.16 -5.78
CA GLY A 197 25.44 18.11 -5.68
C GLY A 197 25.11 19.41 -6.38
N GLY A 198 26.11 20.27 -6.50
CA GLY A 198 25.93 21.53 -7.18
C GLY A 198 27.15 22.44 -7.12
N ASN A 199 27.23 23.34 -8.09
CA ASN A 199 28.19 24.45 -8.07
C ASN A 199 27.48 25.72 -7.54
N ALA A 200 28.09 26.89 -7.74
CA ALA A 200 27.54 28.16 -7.25
C ALA A 200 26.21 28.57 -7.94
N THR A 201 25.98 28.12 -9.18
CA THR A 201 24.84 28.54 -10.00
C THR A 201 23.85 27.41 -10.27
N SER A 202 24.21 26.15 -10.11
CA SER A 202 23.35 25.02 -10.42
C SER A 202 23.44 23.92 -9.36
N THR A 203 22.29 23.34 -9.01
CA THR A 203 22.19 22.18 -8.14
C THR A 203 21.36 21.10 -8.80
N TYR A 204 21.72 19.84 -8.54
CA TYR A 204 21.04 18.68 -9.10
C TYR A 204 20.83 17.60 -8.05
N LEU A 205 19.77 16.82 -8.23
CA LEU A 205 19.53 15.56 -7.56
C LEU A 205 18.93 14.59 -8.59
N ILE A 206 19.50 13.40 -8.68
CA ILE A 206 19.03 12.29 -9.51
C ILE A 206 18.87 11.09 -8.59
N SER A 207 17.70 10.47 -8.57
CA SER A 207 17.46 9.24 -7.81
C SER A 207 16.83 8.17 -8.68
N ALA A 208 17.17 6.93 -8.38
CA ALA A 208 16.57 5.74 -8.95
C ALA A 208 16.34 4.72 -7.83
N GLY A 209 15.17 4.10 -7.82
CA GLY A 209 14.83 3.13 -6.79
C GLY A 209 14.00 1.97 -7.31
N VAL A 210 14.19 0.81 -6.70
CA VAL A 210 13.43 -0.42 -6.96
C VAL A 210 12.92 -0.97 -5.64
N LEU A 211 11.61 -1.19 -5.59
CA LEU A 211 10.92 -1.91 -4.53
C LEU A 211 10.38 -3.22 -5.12
N ASP A 212 10.64 -4.33 -4.45
CA ASP A 212 10.02 -5.63 -4.74
C ASP A 212 9.43 -6.18 -3.44
N GLN A 213 8.11 -6.34 -3.41
CA GLN A 213 7.35 -6.83 -2.27
C GLN A 213 6.50 -8.02 -2.71
N ARG A 214 6.79 -9.21 -2.17
CA ARG A 214 5.96 -10.39 -2.39
C ARG A 214 4.66 -10.32 -1.58
N SER A 215 3.65 -11.07 -2.01
CA SER A 215 2.39 -11.20 -1.29
C SER A 215 2.51 -12.19 -0.14
N ASN A 216 1.82 -11.89 0.97
CA ASN A 216 1.59 -12.85 2.04
C ASN A 216 0.56 -13.93 1.67
N LEU A 217 -0.15 -13.81 0.56
CA LEU A 217 -0.99 -14.89 0.04
C LEU A 217 -0.15 -15.84 -0.80
N VAL A 218 -0.40 -17.15 -0.66
CA VAL A 218 0.19 -18.18 -1.52
C VAL A 218 -0.24 -18.02 -2.98
N GLY A 219 0.56 -18.54 -3.91
CA GLY A 219 0.26 -18.58 -5.34
C GLY A 219 1.39 -18.08 -6.24
N PRO A 220 1.16 -18.01 -7.56
CA PRO A 220 2.21 -17.79 -8.56
C PRO A 220 2.73 -16.34 -8.57
N ASP A 221 3.80 -16.08 -7.82
CA ASP A 221 4.54 -14.81 -7.82
C ASP A 221 3.65 -13.58 -7.61
N TYR A 222 2.67 -13.67 -6.72
CA TYR A 222 1.87 -12.51 -6.33
C TYR A 222 2.73 -11.49 -5.59
N GLY A 223 2.50 -10.20 -5.86
CA GLY A 223 3.28 -9.13 -5.29
C GLY A 223 3.18 -7.82 -6.04
N LEU A 224 4.01 -6.88 -5.62
CA LEU A 224 4.19 -5.56 -6.20
C LEU A 224 5.66 -5.32 -6.48
N ARG A 225 5.95 -4.82 -7.68
CA ARG A 225 7.23 -4.21 -8.03
C ARG A 225 7.02 -2.76 -8.38
N ARG A 226 7.90 -1.88 -7.89
CA ARG A 226 7.86 -0.47 -8.23
C ARG A 226 9.25 0.04 -8.59
N TYR A 227 9.31 0.70 -9.72
CA TYR A 227 10.48 1.40 -10.21
C TYR A 227 10.21 2.89 -10.11
N ASN A 228 11.13 3.64 -9.52
CA ASN A 228 11.05 5.08 -9.41
C ASN A 228 12.30 5.71 -10.00
N TYR A 229 12.12 6.79 -10.74
CA TYR A 229 13.18 7.65 -11.22
C TYR A 229 12.79 9.09 -10.96
N ARG A 230 13.70 9.90 -10.42
CA ARG A 230 13.47 11.32 -10.21
C ARG A 230 14.70 12.12 -10.55
N MET A 231 14.48 13.27 -11.17
CA MET A 231 15.49 14.26 -11.46
C MET A 231 14.97 15.63 -11.05
N ASN A 232 15.73 16.29 -10.19
CA ASN A 232 15.51 17.67 -9.76
C ASN A 232 16.74 18.48 -10.20
N LEU A 233 16.56 19.46 -11.07
CA LEU A 233 17.62 20.38 -11.51
C LEU A 233 17.19 21.81 -11.21
N THR A 234 18.07 22.60 -10.60
CA THR A 234 17.86 24.03 -10.39
C THR A 234 19.08 24.79 -10.87
N SER A 235 18.88 25.79 -11.71
CA SER A 235 19.95 26.62 -12.26
C SER A 235 19.59 28.10 -12.19
N ASP A 236 20.52 28.90 -11.69
CA ASP A 236 20.47 30.35 -11.62
C ASP A 236 21.28 30.94 -12.78
N PHE A 237 20.58 31.60 -13.69
CA PHE A 237 21.10 32.35 -14.82
C PHE A 237 20.96 33.86 -14.54
N GLY A 238 21.80 34.37 -13.63
CA GLY A 238 21.76 35.76 -13.19
C GLY A 238 20.46 36.08 -12.44
N LYS A 239 19.55 36.84 -13.07
CA LYS A 239 18.24 37.20 -12.50
C LYS A 239 17.16 36.13 -12.68
N LEU A 240 17.40 35.16 -13.56
CA LEU A 240 16.46 34.09 -13.88
C LEU A 240 16.87 32.80 -13.18
N LYS A 241 15.98 32.24 -12.39
CA LYS A 241 16.13 30.91 -11.79
C LYS A 241 15.18 29.93 -12.47
N VAL A 242 15.70 28.81 -12.94
CA VAL A 242 14.92 27.75 -13.57
C VAL A 242 15.02 26.49 -12.72
N THR A 243 13.89 25.88 -12.39
CA THR A 243 13.82 24.59 -11.71
C THR A 243 13.03 23.62 -12.57
N GLY A 244 13.67 22.51 -12.95
CA GLY A 244 13.06 21.39 -13.64
C GLY A 244 12.95 20.18 -12.72
N ILE A 245 11.78 19.56 -12.68
CA ILE A 245 11.50 18.33 -11.94
C ILE A 245 10.89 17.34 -12.93
N LEU A 246 11.46 16.15 -12.98
CA LEU A 246 10.93 15.00 -13.70
C LEU A 246 10.84 13.85 -12.70
N ALA A 247 9.68 13.20 -12.61
CA ALA A 247 9.49 11.99 -11.84
C ALA A 247 8.78 10.96 -12.70
N TYR A 248 9.30 9.74 -12.69
CA TYR A 248 8.71 8.59 -13.35
C TYR A 248 8.52 7.48 -12.34
N SER A 249 7.34 6.86 -12.33
CA SER A 249 7.06 5.69 -11.52
C SER A 249 6.35 4.64 -12.36
N ARG A 250 6.87 3.42 -12.34
CA ARG A 250 6.21 2.25 -12.90
C ARG A 250 5.87 1.30 -11.77
N THR A 251 4.58 0.99 -11.61
CA THR A 251 4.11 0.02 -10.63
C THR A 251 3.53 -1.18 -11.35
N GLU A 252 4.11 -2.36 -11.10
CA GLU A 252 3.64 -3.64 -11.58
C GLU A 252 3.04 -4.41 -10.40
N ILE A 253 1.75 -4.75 -10.50
CA ILE A 253 1.02 -5.49 -9.46
C ILE A 253 0.55 -6.78 -10.07
N LYS A 254 0.82 -7.90 -9.41
CA LYS A 254 0.23 -9.20 -9.72
C LYS A 254 -0.51 -9.70 -8.50
N GLU A 255 -1.83 -9.75 -8.59
CA GLU A 255 -2.74 -10.19 -7.54
C GLU A 255 -3.55 -11.39 -8.01
N HIS A 256 -4.19 -12.11 -7.09
CA HIS A 256 -5.08 -13.21 -7.45
C HIS A 256 -6.36 -12.69 -8.12
N SER A 257 -7.07 -13.58 -8.82
CA SER A 257 -8.27 -13.24 -9.60
C SER A 257 -9.56 -13.03 -8.77
N PHE A 258 -9.48 -13.16 -7.45
CA PHE A 258 -10.64 -13.24 -6.55
C PHE A 258 -10.67 -12.12 -5.50
N ASN A 259 -11.68 -12.08 -4.64
CA ASN A 259 -11.73 -11.12 -3.53
C ASN A 259 -10.96 -11.63 -2.31
N THR A 260 -9.95 -10.89 -1.84
CA THR A 260 -9.11 -11.30 -0.71
C THR A 260 -9.88 -11.43 0.60
N GLY A 261 -10.82 -10.52 0.85
CA GLY A 261 -11.65 -10.55 2.06
C GLY A 261 -12.47 -11.84 2.12
N THR A 262 -13.09 -12.22 1.01
CA THR A 262 -13.81 -13.48 0.88
C THR A 262 -12.91 -14.70 1.13
N LEU A 263 -11.71 -14.74 0.54
CA LEU A 263 -10.75 -15.84 0.77
C LEU A 263 -10.35 -15.97 2.24
N ILE A 264 -10.06 -14.84 2.90
CA ILE A 264 -9.62 -14.81 4.30
C ILE A 264 -10.77 -15.20 5.24
N VAL A 265 -11.98 -14.70 5.01
CA VAL A 265 -13.16 -15.02 5.84
C VAL A 265 -13.46 -16.51 5.75
N ASP A 266 -13.50 -17.06 4.54
CA ASP A 266 -13.83 -18.46 4.32
C ASP A 266 -12.75 -19.40 4.87
N ALA A 267 -11.47 -19.08 4.65
CA ALA A 267 -10.38 -19.83 5.26
C ALA A 267 -10.37 -19.71 6.80
N GLY A 268 -10.61 -18.51 7.34
CA GLY A 268 -10.58 -18.24 8.77
C GLY A 268 -11.70 -18.94 9.54
N ARG A 269 -12.89 -19.04 8.96
CA ARG A 269 -14.07 -19.65 9.60
C ARG A 269 -14.16 -21.17 9.41
N THR A 270 -13.35 -21.77 8.53
CA THR A 270 -13.39 -23.21 8.27
C THR A 270 -12.85 -23.98 9.48
N PRO A 271 -13.64 -24.87 10.10
CA PRO A 271 -13.19 -25.68 11.23
C PRO A 271 -12.03 -26.62 10.87
N THR A 272 -11.21 -26.94 11.86
CA THR A 272 -9.99 -27.77 11.70
C THR A 272 -10.26 -29.26 11.53
N TYR A 273 -11.52 -29.72 11.56
CA TYR A 273 -11.86 -31.10 11.21
C TYR A 273 -12.06 -31.30 9.69
N TYR A 274 -11.99 -30.24 8.88
CA TYR A 274 -12.04 -30.38 7.42
C TYR A 274 -10.63 -30.46 6.81
N PRO A 275 -10.32 -31.52 6.02
CA PRO A 275 -9.13 -31.53 5.21
C PRO A 275 -9.26 -30.54 4.04
N ILE A 276 -8.14 -29.93 3.66
CA ILE A 276 -8.09 -28.90 2.59
C ILE A 276 -7.95 -29.55 1.20
N LYS A 277 -7.22 -30.67 1.12
CA LYS A 277 -7.01 -31.48 -0.08
C LYS A 277 -7.24 -32.95 0.27
N ASP A 278 -7.66 -33.75 -0.71
CA ASP A 278 -7.66 -35.21 -0.57
C ASP A 278 -6.25 -35.80 -0.79
N ALA A 279 -6.15 -37.14 -0.68
CA ALA A 279 -4.91 -37.87 -0.89
C ALA A 279 -4.35 -37.76 -2.32
N ASP A 280 -5.22 -37.47 -3.30
CA ASP A 280 -4.85 -37.29 -4.72
C ASP A 280 -4.47 -35.82 -5.03
N GLY A 281 -4.58 -34.93 -4.04
CA GLY A 281 -4.24 -33.51 -4.14
C GLY A 281 -5.36 -32.64 -4.75
N ASN A 282 -6.58 -33.16 -4.87
CA ASN A 282 -7.75 -32.37 -5.30
C ASN A 282 -8.18 -31.44 -4.17
N TYR A 283 -8.63 -30.23 -4.54
CA TYR A 283 -9.09 -29.22 -3.59
C TYR A 283 -10.48 -29.54 -3.07
N LEU A 284 -10.63 -29.57 -1.75
CA LEU A 284 -11.89 -29.96 -1.12
C LEU A 284 -12.79 -28.77 -0.77
N THR A 285 -14.09 -28.92 -0.98
CA THR A 285 -15.15 -28.05 -0.46
C THR A 285 -15.86 -28.73 0.70
N ASN A 286 -16.67 -27.98 1.45
CA ASN A 286 -17.45 -28.51 2.58
C ASN A 286 -18.69 -27.63 2.83
N ASP A 287 -19.46 -27.91 3.88
CA ASP A 287 -20.66 -27.14 4.26
C ASP A 287 -20.36 -25.66 4.59
N VAL A 288 -19.13 -25.32 4.98
CA VAL A 288 -18.67 -23.96 5.23
C VAL A 288 -18.09 -23.29 3.97
N LEU A 289 -17.49 -24.10 3.10
CA LEU A 289 -16.85 -23.73 1.82
C LEU A 289 -17.65 -24.27 0.63
N ALA A 290 -18.92 -23.92 0.55
CA ALA A 290 -19.83 -24.50 -0.44
C ALA A 290 -19.44 -24.16 -1.90
N GLU A 291 -18.85 -22.99 -2.14
CA GLU A 291 -18.64 -22.47 -3.51
C GLU A 291 -17.23 -22.73 -4.06
N PHE A 292 -16.20 -22.61 -3.24
CA PHE A 292 -14.81 -22.71 -3.68
C PHE A 292 -13.86 -23.08 -2.53
N ASN A 293 -12.69 -23.58 -2.91
CA ASN A 293 -11.57 -23.79 -1.99
C ASN A 293 -10.60 -22.60 -2.10
N PRO A 294 -10.40 -21.80 -1.02
CA PRO A 294 -9.53 -20.62 -1.07
C PRO A 294 -8.10 -20.89 -1.57
N LEU A 295 -7.50 -22.02 -1.17
CA LEU A 295 -6.16 -22.41 -1.60
C LEU A 295 -6.13 -22.74 -3.09
N GLY A 296 -7.13 -23.47 -3.59
CA GLY A 296 -7.27 -23.77 -5.01
C GLY A 296 -7.43 -22.52 -5.89
N ILE A 297 -8.19 -21.53 -5.41
CA ILE A 297 -8.31 -20.24 -6.08
C ILE A 297 -6.96 -19.52 -6.13
N LEU A 298 -6.22 -19.49 -5.03
CA LEU A 298 -4.92 -18.82 -4.98
C LEU A 298 -3.86 -19.50 -5.87
N GLU A 299 -3.82 -20.84 -5.88
CA GLU A 299 -2.84 -21.60 -6.65
C GLU A 299 -3.19 -21.69 -8.15
N LYS A 300 -4.48 -21.83 -8.49
CA LYS A 300 -4.92 -22.17 -9.87
C LYS A 300 -6.03 -21.27 -10.44
N GLY A 301 -6.64 -20.40 -9.65
CA GLY A 301 -7.76 -19.53 -10.07
C GLY A 301 -7.39 -18.42 -11.04
N GLY A 302 -6.09 -18.25 -11.34
CA GLY A 302 -5.58 -17.21 -12.22
C GLY A 302 -5.20 -15.93 -11.47
N TYR A 303 -5.02 -14.83 -12.19
CA TYR A 303 -4.45 -13.60 -11.65
C TYR A 303 -4.98 -12.35 -12.37
N ARG A 304 -4.83 -11.21 -11.71
CA ARG A 304 -4.94 -9.88 -12.31
C ARG A 304 -3.56 -9.24 -12.28
N LYS A 305 -3.11 -8.73 -13.42
CA LYS A 305 -1.86 -7.98 -13.57
C LYS A 305 -2.19 -6.54 -13.91
N ARG A 306 -1.58 -5.59 -13.20
CA ARG A 306 -1.68 -4.15 -13.48
C ARG A 306 -0.29 -3.61 -13.74
N ASP A 307 -0.12 -2.94 -14.87
CA ASP A 307 1.09 -2.23 -15.23
C ASP A 307 0.72 -0.74 -15.35
N ASN A 308 1.17 0.07 -14.40
CA ASN A 308 0.81 1.48 -14.29
C ASN A 308 2.06 2.34 -14.41
N ASP A 309 2.11 3.17 -15.45
CA ASP A 309 3.17 4.14 -15.69
C ASP A 309 2.68 5.55 -15.38
N ASN A 310 3.45 6.28 -14.60
CA ASN A 310 3.19 7.67 -14.21
C ASN A 310 4.41 8.52 -14.52
N VAL A 311 4.24 9.53 -15.37
CA VAL A 311 5.26 10.54 -15.67
C VAL A 311 4.75 11.89 -15.18
N PHE A 312 5.47 12.48 -14.24
CA PHE A 312 5.23 13.83 -13.75
C PHE A 312 6.37 14.75 -14.19
N GLY A 313 6.02 15.89 -14.75
CA GLY A 313 6.95 16.93 -15.13
C GLY A 313 6.55 18.29 -14.56
N ASN A 314 7.52 19.07 -14.11
CA ASN A 314 7.32 20.44 -13.68
C ASN A 314 8.52 21.31 -14.10
N LEU A 315 8.22 22.45 -14.68
CA LEU A 315 9.15 23.51 -15.03
C LEU A 315 8.70 24.80 -14.36
N THR A 316 9.55 25.33 -13.48
CA THR A 316 9.34 26.61 -12.80
C THR A 316 10.40 27.60 -13.23
N ALA A 317 9.98 28.80 -13.63
CA ALA A 317 10.86 29.92 -13.95
C ALA A 317 10.56 31.11 -13.03
N GLU A 318 11.58 31.59 -12.32
CA GLU A 318 11.50 32.73 -11.41
C GLU A 318 12.43 33.85 -11.90
N LEU A 319 11.86 35.01 -12.27
CA LEU A 319 12.60 36.18 -12.73
C LEU A 319 12.56 37.28 -11.67
N ASN A 320 13.73 37.68 -11.16
CA ASN A 320 13.86 38.83 -10.28
C ASN A 320 13.92 40.11 -11.13
N VAL A 321 12.79 40.82 -11.24
CA VAL A 321 12.69 42.07 -12.03
C VAL A 321 13.37 43.21 -11.27
N THR A 322 13.06 43.34 -9.97
CA THR A 322 13.71 44.24 -9.02
C THR A 322 14.13 43.46 -7.76
N LYS A 323 14.66 44.13 -6.73
CA LYS A 323 15.00 43.48 -5.45
C LYS A 323 13.76 42.97 -4.71
N ASP A 324 12.61 43.62 -4.91
CA ASP A 324 11.37 43.36 -4.18
C ASP A 324 10.27 42.72 -5.04
N PHE A 325 10.46 42.68 -6.37
CA PHE A 325 9.47 42.14 -7.31
C PHE A 325 10.02 40.94 -8.09
N LYS A 326 9.35 39.80 -7.91
CA LYS A 326 9.65 38.53 -8.59
C LYS A 326 8.42 38.07 -9.39
N LEU A 327 8.65 37.72 -10.65
CA LEU A 327 7.69 37.00 -11.47
C LEU A 327 7.98 35.51 -11.42
N LYS A 328 6.95 34.69 -11.22
CA LYS A 328 7.05 33.23 -11.17
C LYS A 328 6.07 32.60 -12.14
N GLY A 329 6.60 31.87 -13.10
CA GLY A 329 5.83 30.98 -13.99
C GLY A 329 6.04 29.53 -13.58
N VAL A 330 4.96 28.75 -13.60
CA VAL A 330 4.99 27.31 -13.30
C VAL A 330 4.20 26.58 -14.37
N PHE A 331 4.80 25.60 -15.00
CA PHE A 331 4.17 24.71 -15.97
C PHE A 331 4.47 23.27 -15.57
N GLY A 332 3.43 22.47 -15.31
CA GLY A 332 3.61 21.08 -14.95
C GLY A 332 2.38 20.26 -15.21
N GLY A 333 2.56 18.95 -15.23
CA GLY A 333 1.49 18.00 -15.53
C GLY A 333 1.91 16.57 -15.27
N THR A 334 0.91 15.70 -15.29
CA THR A 334 1.07 14.27 -15.07
C THR A 334 0.46 13.52 -16.26
N LEU A 335 1.22 12.60 -16.84
CA LEU A 335 0.76 11.62 -17.80
C LEU A 335 0.62 10.27 -17.08
N LEU A 336 -0.54 9.64 -17.24
CA LEU A 336 -0.83 8.32 -16.67
C LEU A 336 -1.14 7.35 -17.81
N SER A 337 -0.53 6.17 -17.76
CA SER A 337 -0.83 5.05 -18.66
C SER A 337 -1.01 3.80 -17.83
N ASN A 338 -2.24 3.31 -17.77
CA ASN A 338 -2.59 2.16 -16.94
C ASN A 338 -3.09 1.03 -17.83
N HIS A 339 -2.51 -0.16 -17.64
CA HIS A 339 -2.93 -1.37 -18.32
C HIS A 339 -3.29 -2.43 -17.29
N MET A 340 -4.44 -3.08 -17.48
CA MET A 340 -4.87 -4.20 -16.66
C MET A 340 -5.13 -5.41 -17.55
N PHE A 341 -4.52 -6.54 -17.19
CA PHE A 341 -4.78 -7.84 -17.78
C PHE A 341 -5.27 -8.81 -16.72
N GLY A 342 -6.44 -9.42 -16.95
CA GLY A 342 -6.99 -10.44 -16.07
C GLY A 342 -7.02 -11.79 -16.75
N ARG A 343 -6.60 -12.84 -16.04
CA ARG A 343 -6.85 -14.23 -16.42
C ARG A 343 -7.54 -14.92 -15.27
N VAL A 344 -8.77 -15.39 -15.50
CA VAL A 344 -9.50 -16.23 -14.55
C VAL A 344 -9.54 -17.64 -15.11
N THR A 345 -9.18 -18.63 -14.29
CA THR A 345 -9.20 -20.03 -14.67
C THR A 345 -10.20 -20.76 -13.78
N GLN A 346 -11.00 -21.64 -14.37
CA GLN A 346 -11.87 -22.51 -13.59
C GLN A 346 -11.03 -23.54 -12.83
N VAL A 347 -11.29 -23.66 -11.53
CA VAL A 347 -10.66 -24.65 -10.66
C VAL A 347 -11.71 -25.69 -10.30
N ASN A 348 -11.35 -26.97 -10.40
CA ASN A 348 -12.24 -28.06 -10.00
C ASN A 348 -12.12 -28.30 -8.49
N PHE A 349 -13.27 -28.40 -7.82
CA PHE A 349 -13.37 -28.68 -6.40
C PHE A 349 -14.18 -29.97 -6.17
N LEU A 350 -13.88 -30.69 -5.08
CA LEU A 350 -14.55 -31.93 -4.70
C LEU A 350 -15.08 -31.86 -3.25
N PRO A 351 -16.34 -32.21 -2.97
CA PRO A 351 -17.41 -32.39 -3.94
C PRO A 351 -17.60 -31.13 -4.81
N LYS A 352 -18.19 -31.28 -6.01
CA LYS A 352 -18.58 -30.08 -6.78
C LYS A 352 -19.50 -29.25 -5.89
N GLY A 353 -19.15 -27.98 -5.68
CA GLY A 353 -19.88 -27.08 -4.80
C GLY A 353 -21.39 -27.17 -5.03
N SER A 354 -22.17 -27.29 -3.96
CA SER A 354 -23.63 -27.19 -4.03
C SER A 354 -23.96 -25.71 -4.16
N TYR A 355 -24.27 -25.27 -5.38
CA TYR A 355 -24.73 -23.90 -5.66
C TYR A 355 -26.15 -23.67 -5.16
#